data_AF-A0A223KQA6-F1
#
_entry.id   AF-A0A223KQA6-F1
#
_cell.length_a   1.000
_cell.length_b   1.000
_cell.length_c   1.000
_cell.angle_alpha   90.00
_cell.angle_beta   90.00
_cell.angle_gamma   90.00
#
_symmetry.space_group_name_H-M   'P 1'
#
loop_
_entity.id
_entity.type
_entity.pdbx_description
1 polymer ?
#
loop_
_entity_poly.entity_id
_entity_poly.type
_entity_poly.pdbx_seq_one_letter_code
_entity_poly.pdbx_strand_id
1 'polypeptide(L)'
;MKTTLMKYLGLTLVLIVFLYSFLAVMTYQNIQLQIVKLQQLEEQYDKREAQGEVPSKLRQDYERQYNTYQRQLSRVQSFWMKWIFDFPEFRSPS
;
A
#
# COMPACT_ATOMS: atom_id res chain seq x y z
N MET A 1 -41.66 8.75 15.50
CA MET A 1 -40.57 7.98 16.15
C MET A 1 -39.81 7.07 15.17
N LYS A 2 -40.47 6.17 14.43
CA LYS A 2 -39.81 5.28 13.45
C LYS A 2 -39.11 5.99 12.28
N THR A 3 -39.72 7.04 11.72
CA THR A 3 -39.16 7.81 10.59
C THR A 3 -37.91 8.61 10.98
N THR A 4 -37.90 9.20 12.17
CA THR A 4 -36.72 9.91 12.69
C THR A 4 -35.56 8.95 12.93
N LEU A 5 -35.82 7.77 13.49
CA LEU A 5 -34.83 6.71 13.70
C LEU A 5 -34.21 6.23 12.37
N MET A 6 -35.04 6.00 11.34
CA MET A 6 -34.55 5.62 10.01
C MET A 6 -33.64 6.69 9.37
N LYS A 7 -33.96 7.98 9.56
CA LYS A 7 -33.10 9.08 9.08
C LYS A 7 -31.74 9.07 9.77
N TYR A 8 -31.70 8.89 11.09
CA TYR A 8 -30.42 8.79 11.81
C TYR A 8 -29.61 7.56 11.40
N LEU A 9 -30.25 6.40 11.22
CA LEU A 9 -29.57 5.20 10.73
C LEU A 9 -28.98 5.39 9.32
N GLY A 10 -29.74 6.02 8.41
CA GLY A 10 -29.26 6.35 7.07
C GLY A 10 -28.07 7.30 7.10
N LEU A 11 -28.12 8.35 7.93
CA LEU A 11 -27.03 9.30 8.08
C LEU A 11 -25.78 8.65 8.68
N THR A 12 -25.95 7.77 9.68
CA THR A 12 -24.85 7.00 10.26
C THR A 12 -24.21 6.06 9.24
N LEU A 13 -25.01 5.41 8.37
CA LEU A 13 -24.47 4.54 7.34
C LEU A 13 -23.66 5.31 6.30
N VAL A 14 -24.15 6.47 5.86
CA VAL A 14 -23.40 7.38 4.97
C VAL A 14 -22.09 7.82 5.63
N LEU A 15 -22.12 8.17 6.92
CA LEU A 15 -20.92 8.55 7.66
C LEU A 15 -19.90 7.42 7.74
N ILE A 16 -20.35 6.18 8.00
CA ILE A 16 -19.47 5.01 8.05
C ILE A 16 -18.80 4.77 6.70
N VAL A 17 -19.57 4.82 5.60
CA VAL A 17 -19.02 4.65 4.24
C VAL A 17 -17.99 5.75 3.94
N PHE A 18 -18.33 7.01 4.24
CA PHE A 18 -17.41 8.13 4.05
C PHE A 18 -16.11 7.97 4.83
N LEU A 19 -16.20 7.64 6.13
CA LEU A 19 -15.03 7.44 6.98
C LEU A 19 -14.18 6.26 6.51
N TYR A 20 -14.82 5.17 6.08
CA TYR A 20 -14.13 4.01 5.56
C TYR A 20 -13.38 4.33 4.25
N SER A 21 -14.03 5.02 3.32
CA SER A 21 -13.39 5.49 2.08
C SER A 21 -12.26 6.48 2.34
N PHE A 22 -12.42 7.39 3.30
CA PHE A 22 -11.37 8.32 3.69
C PHE A 22 -10.14 7.60 4.27
N LEU A 23 -10.35 6.66 5.20
CA LEU A 23 -9.28 5.83 5.75
C LEU A 23 -8.58 4.98 4.69
N ALA A 24 -9.33 4.52 3.69
CA ALA A 24 -8.79 3.79 2.56
C ALA A 24 -7.82 4.64 1.73
N VAL A 25 -8.20 5.88 1.40
CA VAL A 25 -7.32 6.82 0.69
C VAL A 25 -6.06 7.13 1.50
N MET A 26 -6.20 7.38 2.80
CA MET A 26 -5.05 7.64 3.68
C MET A 26 -4.08 6.44 3.73
N THR A 27 -4.63 5.23 3.75
CA THR A 27 -3.86 3.99 3.73
C THR A 27 -3.13 3.82 2.40
N TYR A 28 -3.81 4.09 1.29
CA TYR A 28 -3.21 4.06 -0.05
C TYR A 28 -2.05 5.06 -0.17
N GLN A 29 -2.22 6.30 0.29
CA GLN A 29 -1.17 7.31 0.30
C GLN A 29 0.07 6.85 1.09
N ASN A 30 -0.12 6.16 2.22
CA ASN A 30 0.99 5.61 2.99
C ASN A 30 1.76 4.53 2.20
N ILE A 31 1.04 3.64 1.52
CA ILE A 31 1.64 2.62 0.65
C ILE A 31 2.35 3.25 -0.55
N GLN A 32 1.81 4.32 -1.13
CA GLN A 32 2.46 5.05 -2.24
C GLN A 32 3.83 5.60 -1.84
N LEU A 33 3.97 6.15 -0.63
CA LEU A 33 5.29 6.57 -0.14
C LEU A 33 6.28 5.40 -0.02
N GLN A 34 5.78 4.20 0.31
CA GLN A 34 6.59 2.99 0.38
C GLN A 34 6.98 2.49 -1.02
N ILE A 35 6.06 2.55 -1.98
CA ILE A 35 6.29 2.22 -3.40
C ILE A 35 7.41 3.07 -3.97
N VAL A 36 7.36 4.40 -3.78
CA VAL A 36 8.39 5.32 -4.30
C VAL A 36 9.78 4.97 -3.75
N LYS A 37 9.88 4.67 -2.45
CA LYS A 37 11.16 4.26 -1.83
C LYS A 37 11.66 2.94 -2.41
N LEU A 38 10.76 1.98 -2.61
CA LEU A 38 11.11 0.66 -3.13
C LEU A 38 11.54 0.75 -4.60
N GLN A 39 10.88 1.56 -5.41
CA GLN A 39 11.27 1.85 -6.80
C GLN A 39 12.67 2.44 -6.89
N GLN A 40 13.00 3.42 -6.04
CA GLN A 40 14.34 4.00 -6.01
C GLN A 40 15.42 2.99 -5.61
N LEU A 41 15.10 2.08 -4.69
CA LEU A 41 16.02 1.02 -4.27
C LEU A 41 16.18 -0.05 -5.36
N GLU A 42 15.09 -0.43 -6.04
CA GLU A 42 15.12 -1.37 -7.16
C GLU A 42 15.96 -0.83 -8.32
N GLU A 43 15.75 0.44 -8.69
CA GLU A 43 16.55 1.08 -9.74
C GLU A 43 18.05 1.14 -9.38
N GLN A 44 18.38 1.39 -8.11
CA GLN A 44 19.77 1.33 -7.63
C GLN A 44 20.33 -0.09 -7.65
N TYR A 45 19.51 -1.06 -7.25
CA TYR A 45 19.86 -2.48 -7.25
C TYR A 45 20.20 -2.93 -8.68
N ASP A 46 19.32 -2.66 -9.64
CA ASP A 46 19.48 -3.03 -11.05
C ASP A 46 20.73 -2.40 -11.67
N LYS A 47 21.01 -1.12 -11.36
CA LYS A 47 22.23 -0.44 -11.81
C LYS A 47 23.50 -1.09 -11.28
N ARG A 48 23.48 -1.52 -10.01
CA ARG A 48 24.62 -2.16 -9.33
C ARG A 48 24.82 -3.60 -9.77
N GLU A 49 23.71 -4.33 -9.99
CA GLU A 49 23.71 -5.67 -10.56
C GLU A 49 24.30 -5.66 -11.98
N ALA A 50 23.93 -4.68 -12.81
CA ALA A 50 24.51 -4.48 -14.14
C ALA A 50 26.01 -4.14 -14.11
N GLN A 51 26.50 -3.54 -13.02
CA GLN A 51 27.92 -3.25 -12.79
C GLN A 51 28.69 -4.46 -12.20
N GLY A 52 28.01 -5.56 -11.91
CA GLY A 52 28.61 -6.80 -11.43
C GLY A 52 28.79 -6.90 -9.92
N GLU A 53 28.39 -5.89 -9.14
CA GLU A 53 28.47 -5.93 -7.67
C GLU A 53 27.33 -5.15 -7.01
N VAL A 54 26.48 -5.86 -6.27
CA VAL A 54 25.46 -5.27 -5.41
C VAL A 54 25.98 -5.20 -3.96
N PRO A 55 26.13 -4.01 -3.38
CA PRO A 55 26.52 -3.88 -1.98
C PRO A 55 25.55 -4.62 -1.05
N SER A 56 26.07 -5.41 -0.11
CA SER A 56 25.27 -6.18 0.85
C SER A 56 24.24 -5.32 1.59
N LYS A 57 24.61 -4.08 1.96
CA LYS A 57 23.71 -3.12 2.58
C LYS A 57 22.49 -2.79 1.69
N LEU A 58 22.71 -2.59 0.39
CA LEU A 58 21.64 -2.29 -0.56
C LEU A 58 20.67 -3.48 -0.69
N ARG A 59 21.19 -4.70 -0.72
CA ARG A 59 20.38 -5.93 -0.74
C ARG A 59 19.51 -6.06 0.52
N GLN A 60 20.11 -5.84 1.70
CA GLN A 60 19.38 -5.88 2.97
C GLN A 60 18.31 -4.79 3.08
N ASP A 61 18.63 -3.57 2.63
CA ASP A 61 17.70 -2.44 2.63
C ASP A 61 16.54 -2.72 1.67
N TYR A 62 16.82 -3.19 0.45
CA TYR A 62 15.80 -3.59 -0.53
C TYR A 62 14.89 -4.69 0.03
N GLU A 63 15.46 -5.77 0.57
CA GLU A 63 14.71 -6.88 1.15
C GLU A 63 13.79 -6.44 2.30
N ARG A 64 14.30 -5.56 3.18
CA ARG A 64 13.51 -5.02 4.29
C ARG A 64 12.32 -4.19 3.78
N GLN A 65 12.53 -3.33 2.79
CA GLN A 65 11.47 -2.50 2.24
C GLN A 65 10.45 -3.33 1.45
N TYR A 66 10.90 -4.32 0.68
CA TYR A 66 10.06 -5.28 -0.03
C TYR A 66 9.16 -6.06 0.93
N ASN A 67 9.73 -6.63 2.00
CA ASN A 67 8.95 -7.35 3.02
C ASN A 67 7.98 -6.46 3.78
N THR A 68 8.28 -5.17 3.91
CA THR A 68 7.38 -4.20 4.51
C THR A 68 6.21 -3.89 3.57
N TYR A 69 6.49 -3.67 2.29
CA TYR A 69 5.49 -3.46 1.25
C TYR A 69 4.52 -4.65 1.13
N GLN A 70 5.05 -5.88 1.06
CA GLN A 70 4.23 -7.10 1.01
C GLN A 70 3.32 -7.26 2.23
N ARG A 71 3.83 -6.95 3.43
CA ARG A 71 3.01 -6.96 4.67
C ARG A 71 1.94 -5.87 4.69
N GLN A 72 2.21 -4.72 4.09
CA GLN A 72 1.19 -3.67 3.94
C GLN A 72 0.12 -4.10 2.93
N LEU A 73 0.51 -4.64 1.79
CA LEU A 73 -0.42 -5.16 0.79
C LEU A 73 -1.33 -6.24 1.36
N SER A 74 -0.79 -7.23 2.09
CA SER A 74 -1.60 -8.32 2.65
C SER A 74 -2.63 -7.84 3.68
N ARG A 75 -2.36 -6.73 4.38
CA ARG A 75 -3.31 -6.09 5.31
C ARG A 75 -4.35 -5.23 4.60
N VAL A 76 -3.98 -4.66 3.45
CA VAL A 76 -4.78 -3.69 2.68
C VAL A 76 -5.56 -4.35 1.55
N GLN A 77 -5.34 -5.64 1.28
CA GLN A 77 -6.17 -6.47 0.39
C GLN A 77 -7.60 -6.71 0.94
N SER A 78 -8.28 -5.66 1.38
CA SER A 78 -9.73 -5.57 1.31
C SER A 78 -10.12 -5.87 -0.14
N PHE A 79 -11.06 -6.79 -0.35
CA PHE A 79 -11.45 -7.29 -1.67
C PHE A 79 -11.69 -6.19 -2.72
N TRP A 80 -12.13 -5.00 -2.30
CA TRP A 80 -12.43 -3.88 -3.19
C TRP A 80 -11.21 -2.98 -3.52
N MET A 81 -10.22 -2.84 -2.64
CA MET A 81 -9.13 -1.87 -2.80
C MET A 81 -8.27 -2.15 -4.02
N LYS A 82 -8.06 -3.44 -4.35
CA LYS A 82 -7.35 -3.88 -5.55
C LYS A 82 -8.02 -3.45 -6.87
N TRP A 83 -9.30 -3.08 -6.84
CA TRP A 83 -10.05 -2.62 -8.02
C TRP A 83 -10.06 -1.10 -8.17
N ILE A 84 -9.65 -0.37 -7.13
CA ILE A 84 -9.71 1.09 -7.08
C ILE A 84 -8.30 1.70 -7.07
N PHE A 85 -7.32 0.98 -6.56
CA PHE A 85 -5.96 1.46 -6.38
C PHE A 85 -4.95 0.59 -7.11
N ASP A 86 -3.93 1.23 -7.68
CA ASP A 86 -2.85 0.56 -8.38
C ASP A 86 -1.73 0.18 -7.41
N PHE A 87 -1.33 -1.09 -7.46
CA PHE A 87 -0.24 -1.64 -6.65
C PHE A 87 0.79 -2.30 -7.59
N PRO A 88 1.99 -1.72 -7.77
CA PRO A 88 3.00 -2.27 -8.66
C PRO A 88 3.62 -3.55 -8.10
N GLU A 89 3.99 -4.45 -9.00
CA GLU A 89 4.76 -5.65 -8.65
C GLU A 89 6.27 -5.32 -8.66
N PHE A 90 6.98 -5.78 -7.64
CA PHE A 90 8.42 -5.60 -7.47
C PHE A 90 9.13 -6.95 -7.56
N ARG A 91 10.38 -6.98 -8.01
CA ARG A 91 11.16 -8.22 -8.05
C ARG A 91 11.40 -8.74 -6.64
N SER A 92 11.10 -10.01 -6.39
CA SER A 92 11.40 -10.64 -5.10
C SER A 92 12.92 -10.65 -4.87
N PRO A 93 13.41 -10.24 -3.69
CA PRO A 93 14.81 -10.42 -3.33
C PRO A 93 15.12 -11.93 -3.27
N SER A 94 15.87 -12.44 -4.24
CA SER A 94 16.50 -13.77 -4.22
C SER A 94 17.76 -13.77 -3.37
#